data_AF-A0A645J3N5-F1
#
_entry.id   AF-A0A645J3N5-F1
#
_cell.length_a   1.000
_cell.length_b   1.000
_cell.length_c   1.000
_cell.angle_alpha   90.00
_cell.angle_beta   90.00
_cell.angle_gamma   90.00
#
_symmetry.space_group_name_H-M   'P 1'
#
loop_
_entity.id
_entity.type
_entity.pdbx_description
1 polymer ?
#
loop_
_entity_poly.entity_id
_entity_poly.type
_entity_poly.pdbx_seq_one_letter_code
_entity_poly.pdbx_strand_id
1 'polypeptide(L)'
;MRHGPTEILNSDTTLVLFRQDGTLGQLAGSFEELQRKAGSSFVVFDASSFKALEQAVTIRFPTGEDMLAVLGMMSAFQTLMITFACAKNPYTGIPRYGSKVTTTE
;
A
#
# COMPACT_ATOMS: atom_id res chain seq x y z
N MET A 1 -8.78 -9.61 5.67
CA MET A 1 -9.25 -8.47 6.49
C MET A 1 -10.79 -8.51 6.55
N ARG A 2 -11.38 -9.28 7.47
CA ARG A 2 -12.85 -9.36 7.60
C ARG A 2 -13.35 -9.11 9.04
N HIS A 3 -12.45 -8.75 9.96
CA HIS A 3 -12.73 -8.71 11.40
C HIS A 3 -12.15 -7.45 12.07
N GLY A 4 -12.40 -6.24 11.52
CA GLY A 4 -12.09 -4.98 12.22
C GLY A 4 -11.50 -3.85 11.35
N PRO A 5 -10.37 -4.03 10.64
CA PRO A 5 -9.68 -2.93 9.95
C PRO A 5 -10.51 -2.25 8.84
N THR A 6 -11.53 -2.94 8.32
CA THR A 6 -12.43 -2.42 7.29
C THR A 6 -13.40 -1.37 7.83
N GLU A 7 -13.66 -1.35 9.14
CA GLU A 7 -14.59 -0.42 9.79
C GLU A 7 -14.03 1.02 9.87
N ILE A 8 -12.71 1.16 9.75
CA ILE A 8 -12.00 2.45 9.81
C ILE A 8 -11.93 3.09 8.42
N LEU A 9 -12.21 2.34 7.36
CA LEU A 9 -12.12 2.85 5.99
C LEU A 9 -13.27 3.81 5.70
N ASN A 10 -12.90 5.00 5.27
CA ASN A 10 -13.79 6.07 4.85
C ASN A 10 -13.11 6.91 3.74
N SER A 11 -13.77 7.96 3.30
CA SER A 11 -13.26 8.87 2.25
C SER A 11 -11.93 9.56 2.59
N ASP A 12 -11.58 9.67 3.87
CA ASP A 12 -10.34 10.31 4.32
C ASP A 12 -9.18 9.33 4.45
N THR A 13 -9.43 8.04 4.18
CA THR A 13 -8.44 6.98 4.28
C THR A 13 -7.99 6.51 2.90
N THR A 14 -6.68 6.34 2.75
CA THR A 14 -6.09 5.72 1.56
C THR A 14 -5.51 4.36 1.93
N LEU A 15 -5.93 3.31 1.22
CA LEU A 15 -5.34 1.98 1.33
C LEU A 15 -4.21 1.82 0.30
N VAL A 16 -3.03 1.40 0.77
CA VAL A 16 -1.94 0.98 -0.09
C VAL A 16 -1.89 -0.55 -0.12
N LEU A 17 -2.03 -1.15 -1.30
CA LEU A 17 -2.06 -2.59 -1.50
C LEU A 17 -0.85 -3.03 -2.33
N PHE A 18 -0.16 -4.08 -1.86
CA PHE A 18 0.84 -4.81 -2.64
C PHE A 18 0.20 -6.07 -3.18
N ARG A 19 0.11 -6.17 -4.50
CA ARG A 19 -0.56 -7.27 -5.18
C ARG A 19 0.47 -8.09 -5.97
N GLN A 20 0.64 -9.33 -5.55
CA GLN A 20 1.38 -10.36 -6.28
C GLN A 20 0.47 -11.08 -7.30
N ASP A 21 1.05 -11.88 -8.18
CA ASP A 21 0.28 -12.79 -9.03
C ASP A 21 -0.30 -13.98 -8.25
N GLY A 22 -1.08 -14.84 -8.92
CA GLY A 22 -1.60 -16.07 -8.32
C GLY A 22 -2.80 -15.88 -7.38
N THR A 23 -3.14 -16.93 -6.63
CA THR A 23 -4.40 -17.02 -5.86
C THR A 23 -4.55 -15.93 -4.80
N LEU A 24 -3.45 -15.56 -4.13
CA LEU A 24 -3.48 -14.47 -3.14
C LEU A 24 -3.71 -13.12 -3.80
N GLY A 25 -3.14 -12.90 -4.99
CA GLY A 25 -3.37 -11.71 -5.80
C GLY A 25 -4.81 -11.54 -6.28
N GLN A 26 -5.55 -12.63 -6.49
CA GLN A 26 -6.95 -12.60 -6.89
C GLN A 26 -7.86 -12.04 -5.77
N LEU A 27 -7.50 -12.29 -4.51
CA LEU A 27 -8.25 -11.78 -3.36
C LEU A 27 -8.32 -10.25 -3.32
N ALA A 28 -7.40 -9.57 -4.01
CA ALA A 28 -7.39 -8.13 -4.16
C ALA A 28 -8.70 -7.58 -4.76
N GLY A 29 -9.40 -8.34 -5.62
CA GLY A 29 -10.69 -7.91 -6.19
C GLY A 29 -11.78 -7.66 -5.14
N SER A 30 -11.71 -8.34 -3.98
CA SER A 30 -12.66 -8.09 -2.88
C SER A 30 -12.59 -6.67 -2.31
N PHE A 31 -11.52 -5.93 -2.59
CA PHE A 31 -11.36 -4.55 -2.16
C PHE A 31 -12.12 -3.53 -3.03
N GLU A 32 -12.51 -3.88 -4.26
CA GLU A 32 -13.30 -2.97 -5.12
C GLU A 32 -14.68 -2.69 -4.51
N GLU A 33 -15.31 -3.72 -3.96
CA GLU A 33 -16.58 -3.55 -3.26
C GLU A 33 -16.42 -2.71 -1.98
N LEU A 34 -15.28 -2.86 -1.29
CA LEU A 34 -14.97 -2.07 -0.10
C LEU A 34 -14.74 -0.60 -0.46
N GLN A 35 -13.99 -0.33 -1.53
CA GLN A 35 -13.79 1.01 -2.07
C GLN A 35 -15.13 1.68 -2.39
N ARG A 36 -16.00 0.97 -3.11
CA ARG A 36 -17.33 1.48 -3.47
C ARG A 36 -18.21 1.78 -2.27
N LYS A 37 -18.13 0.99 -1.19
CA LYS A 37 -18.95 1.17 0.02
C LYS A 37 -18.41 2.25 0.95
N ALA A 38 -17.09 2.30 1.14
CA ALA A 38 -16.44 3.19 2.10
C ALA A 38 -16.02 4.54 1.50
N GLY A 39 -15.87 4.63 0.18
CA GLY A 39 -15.37 5.81 -0.52
C GLY A 39 -13.86 6.05 -0.34
N SER A 40 -13.12 5.11 0.26
CA SER A 40 -11.68 5.21 0.46
C SER A 40 -10.91 5.20 -0.86
N SER A 41 -9.74 5.83 -0.88
CA SER A 41 -8.85 5.81 -2.06
C SER A 41 -7.92 4.60 -2.04
N PHE A 42 -7.60 4.04 -3.21
CA PHE A 42 -6.76 2.84 -3.32
C PHE A 42 -5.53 3.13 -4.19
N VAL A 43 -4.35 2.81 -3.67
CA VAL A 43 -3.09 2.78 -4.42
C VAL A 43 -2.60 1.33 -4.45
N VAL A 44 -2.49 0.76 -5.65
CA VAL A 44 -2.10 -0.64 -5.84
C VAL A 44 -0.74 -0.71 -6.51
N PHE A 45 0.25 -1.22 -5.79
CA PHE A 45 1.52 -1.68 -6.35
C PHE A 45 1.27 -3.10 -6.88
N ASP A 46 1.24 -3.25 -8.21
CA ASP A 46 0.70 -4.43 -8.87
C ASP A 46 1.77 -5.17 -9.68
N ALA A 47 2.21 -6.31 -9.15
CA ALA A 47 3.06 -7.30 -9.80
C ALA A 47 2.26 -8.52 -10.29
N SER A 48 0.93 -8.40 -10.42
CA SER A 48 0.09 -9.46 -10.97
C SER A 48 -0.11 -9.34 -12.48
N SER A 49 -0.55 -10.43 -13.10
CA SER A 49 -1.01 -10.47 -14.48
C SER A 49 -2.47 -10.00 -14.66
N PHE A 50 -3.16 -9.67 -13.56
CA PHE A 50 -4.57 -9.33 -13.58
C PHE A 50 -4.82 -7.91 -14.10
N LYS A 51 -6.09 -7.67 -14.48
CA LYS A 51 -6.58 -6.31 -14.73
C LYS A 51 -6.40 -5.47 -13.46
N ALA A 52 -6.03 -4.21 -13.66
CA ALA A 52 -6.01 -3.21 -12.61
C ALA A 52 -7.40 -3.12 -11.96
N LEU A 53 -7.41 -2.93 -10.64
CA LEU A 53 -8.66 -2.74 -9.90
C LEU A 53 -9.33 -1.44 -10.35
N GLU A 54 -10.65 -1.46 -10.47
CA GLU A 54 -11.42 -0.27 -10.83
C GLU A 54 -11.25 0.83 -9.78
N GLN A 55 -11.15 2.08 -10.21
CA GLN A 55 -11.03 3.26 -9.35
C GLN A 55 -9.78 3.29 -8.44
N ALA A 56 -8.81 2.39 -8.66
CA ALA A 56 -7.52 2.41 -7.99
C ALA A 56 -6.44 3.11 -8.83
N VAL A 57 -5.54 3.83 -8.16
CA VAL A 57 -4.28 4.28 -8.76
C VAL A 57 -3.34 3.08 -8.79
N THR A 58 -3.08 2.54 -9.98
CA THR A 58 -2.25 1.34 -10.15
C THR A 58 -0.84 1.68 -10.62
N ILE A 59 0.17 1.20 -9.92
CA ILE A 59 1.59 1.24 -10.31
C ILE A 59 2.00 -0.17 -10.69
N ARG A 60 2.32 -0.39 -11.97
CA ARG A 60 2.62 -1.73 -12.49
C ARG A 60 4.10 -2.09 -12.31
N PHE A 61 4.36 -3.35 -11.96
CA PHE A 61 5.66 -3.98 -11.84
C PHE A 61 5.73 -5.22 -12.75
N PRO A 62 6.94 -5.75 -13.04
CA PRO A 62 7.08 -7.05 -13.65
C PRO A 62 6.29 -8.12 -12.89
N THR A 63 5.61 -9.00 -13.62
CA THR A 63 4.80 -10.05 -13.01
C THR A 63 5.66 -10.93 -12.11
N GLY A 64 5.17 -11.21 -10.90
CA GLY A 64 5.84 -12.08 -9.97
C GLY A 64 4.96 -12.47 -8.79
N GLU A 65 5.42 -13.48 -8.07
CA GLU A 65 4.79 -13.99 -6.85
C GLU A 65 5.78 -14.01 -5.67
N ASP A 66 5.25 -14.34 -4.50
CA ASP A 66 5.97 -14.48 -3.24
C ASP A 66 6.70 -13.21 -2.78
N MET A 67 7.68 -13.40 -1.89
CA MET A 67 8.47 -12.34 -1.28
C MET A 67 9.25 -11.53 -2.31
N LEU A 68 9.65 -12.13 -3.43
CA LEU A 68 10.40 -11.44 -4.49
C LEU A 68 9.56 -10.34 -5.14
N ALA A 69 8.28 -10.60 -5.41
CA ALA A 69 7.38 -9.59 -5.95
C ALA A 69 7.25 -8.40 -4.99
N VAL A 70 7.03 -8.68 -3.70
CA VAL A 70 6.91 -7.63 -2.68
C VAL A 70 8.21 -6.83 -2.53
N LEU A 71 9.35 -7.51 -2.39
CA LEU A 71 10.65 -6.85 -2.28
C LEU A 71 10.99 -6.01 -3.52
N GLY A 72 10.60 -6.47 -4.72
CA GLY A 72 10.75 -5.70 -5.96
C GLY A 72 9.93 -4.40 -5.97
N MET A 73 8.80 -4.37 -5.27
CA MET A 73 7.95 -3.18 -5.13
C MET A 73 8.41 -2.23 -4.02
N MET A 74 9.27 -2.68 -3.10
CA MET A 74 9.62 -1.92 -1.88
C MET A 74 10.31 -0.59 -2.18
N SER A 75 11.22 -0.53 -3.15
CA SER A 75 11.94 0.71 -3.48
C SER A 75 10.99 1.82 -3.94
N ALA A 76 9.98 1.45 -4.74
CA ALA A 76 8.97 2.40 -5.20
C ALA A 76 8.06 2.84 -4.03
N PHE A 77 7.68 1.93 -3.15
CA PHE A 77 6.91 2.28 -1.95
C PHE A 77 7.69 3.20 -1.01
N GLN A 78 8.96 2.90 -0.75
CA GLN A 78 9.83 3.76 0.06
C GLN A 78 9.95 5.16 -0.56
N THR A 79 10.09 5.25 -1.88
CA THR A 79 10.13 6.53 -2.59
C THR A 79 8.83 7.32 -2.43
N LEU A 80 7.67 6.66 -2.54
CA LEU A 80 6.37 7.26 -2.26
C LEU A 80 6.30 7.80 -0.83
N MET A 81 6.70 7.00 0.16
CA MET A 81 6.65 7.39 1.57
C MET A 81 7.59 8.55 1.90
N ILE A 82 8.81 8.55 1.35
CA ILE A 82 9.77 9.66 1.51
C ILE A 82 9.20 10.93 0.88
N THR A 83 8.66 10.83 -0.34
CA THR A 83 8.07 11.98 -1.04
C THR A 83 6.88 12.55 -0.26
N PHE A 84 6.01 11.69 0.24
CA PHE A 84 4.89 12.08 1.10
C PHE A 84 5.37 12.77 2.39
N ALA A 85 6.39 12.23 3.05
CA ALA A 85 6.96 12.81 4.25
C ALA A 85 7.55 14.21 3.97
N CYS A 86 8.34 14.38 2.91
CA CYS A 86 8.89 15.67 2.49
C CYS A 86 7.80 16.71 2.22
N ALA A 87 6.66 16.31 1.65
CA ALA A 87 5.55 17.22 1.40
C ALA A 87 4.82 17.66 2.69
N LYS A 88 4.92 16.88 3.78
CA LYS A 88 4.19 17.11 5.04
C LYS A 88 5.06 17.67 6.16
N ASN A 89 6.37 17.43 6.12
CA ASN A 89 7.29 17.77 7.19
C ASN A 89 8.62 18.29 6.61
N PRO A 90 9.03 19.53 6.92
CA PRO A 90 10.33 20.06 6.48
C PRO A 90 11.54 19.34 7.09
N TYR A 91 11.34 18.54 8.15
CA TYR A 91 12.38 17.77 8.84
C TYR A 91 12.36 16.27 8.48
N THR A 92 12.01 15.92 7.25
CA THR A 92 12.06 14.52 6.80
C THR A 92 13.44 13.91 7.06
N GLY A 93 13.45 12.71 7.65
CA GLY A 93 14.66 12.03 8.12
C GLY A 93 14.90 12.13 9.63
N ILE A 94 14.17 13.01 10.34
CA ILE A 94 14.22 13.14 11.80
C ILE A 94 12.81 12.91 12.36
N PRO A 95 12.38 11.65 12.54
CA PRO A 95 11.06 11.36 13.10
C PRO A 95 10.96 11.89 14.54
N ARG A 96 9.90 12.65 14.84
CA ARG A 96 9.74 13.40 16.12
C ARG A 96 9.87 12.52 17.38
N TYR A 97 9.44 11.26 17.29
CA TYR A 97 9.44 10.32 18.41
C TYR A 97 10.21 9.03 18.10
N GLY A 98 11.19 9.09 17.19
CA GLY A 98 12.04 7.96 16.84
C GLY A 98 13.51 8.27 17.08
N SER A 99 14.27 7.27 17.52
CA SER A 99 15.74 7.31 17.47
C SER A 99 16.23 6.41 16.33
N LYS A 100 17.43 6.69 15.82
CA LYS A 100 18.07 5.81 14.83
C LYS A 100 18.40 4.44 15.40
N VAL A 101 18.73 4.40 16.69
CA VAL A 101 19.01 3.17 17.47
C VAL A 101 18.36 3.32 18.83
N THR A 102 17.58 2.32 19.24
CA THR A 102 17.04 2.23 20.59
C THR A 102 18.10 1.55 21.46
N THR A 103 18.71 2.28 22.39
CA THR A 103 19.81 1.79 23.24
C THR A 103 19.36 1.41 24.64
N THR A 104 18.08 1.58 24.95
CA THR A 104 17.48 1.32 26.26
C THR A 104 16.11 0.69 26.06
N GLU A 105 15.77 -0.29 26.91
CA GLU A 105 14.44 -0.92 26.94
C GLU A 105 13.38 0.00 27.55
#